data_AF-A0A137QLN8-F1
#
_entry.id   AF-A0A137QLN8-F1
#
_cell.length_a   1.000
_cell.length_b   1.000
_cell.length_c   1.000
_cell.angle_alpha   90.00
_cell.angle_beta   90.00
_cell.angle_gamma   90.00
#
_symmetry.space_group_name_H-M   'P 1'
#
loop_
_entity.id
_entity.type
_entity.pdbx_description
1 polymer ?
#
loop_
_entity_poly.entity_id
_entity_poly.type
_entity_poly.pdbx_seq_one_letter_code
_entity_poly.pdbx_strand_id
1 'polypeptide(L)'
;DDSTVQKSARKAEEARLTPDTHTSPFFVADLPGKGKGLLASRDIKQGELLLREKPLFVVPRQISSSPTALIAGLLAQLGQDEQDTFYNLSYVHFPKHLDPDMHQDQVALAIFQTNAVAAGDGVGIFPKMARINHGCSSAFNVVYTWREKEEALFVHALKSIRQGEELLTSYTNSKRSRDHRRAFLVEHYGFECQCSVCSLPEAESQASDRRLEAISEEYERFASWGQGRISGTDAIAHVRKIWQLEDEEGYWSERGRLAADAAWVAAAHSDSAATREWAQVAAEWYTYEVGGDSEQVAEMESVALRPESHAAWGTHRQLNVGGLSLV
;
A
#
# COMPACT_ATOMS: atom_id res chain seq x y z
N ASP A 1 40.07 49.58 -6.26
CA ASP A 1 39.91 48.49 -7.24
C ASP A 1 38.81 47.59 -6.71
N ASP A 2 37.59 47.93 -7.09
CA ASP A 2 36.30 47.43 -6.58
C ASP A 2 35.98 46.02 -7.11
N SER A 3 36.99 45.34 -7.67
CA SER A 3 36.89 44.07 -8.39
C SER A 3 37.20 42.86 -7.51
N THR A 4 37.74 43.05 -6.30
CA THR A 4 38.09 41.95 -5.38
C THR A 4 36.97 41.62 -4.39
N VAL A 5 36.17 42.61 -3.97
CA VAL A 5 35.03 42.41 -3.06
C VAL A 5 33.85 41.74 -3.79
N GLN A 6 33.64 42.03 -5.07
CA GLN A 6 32.59 41.39 -5.88
C GLN A 6 32.92 39.93 -6.27
N LYS A 7 34.20 39.52 -6.31
CA LYS A 7 34.59 38.12 -6.55
C LYS A 7 34.42 37.23 -5.31
N SER A 8 34.53 37.80 -4.10
CA SER A 8 34.23 37.11 -2.85
C SER A 8 32.73 36.93 -2.61
N ALA A 9 31.91 37.89 -3.06
CA ALA A 9 30.45 37.79 -2.96
C ALA A 9 29.86 36.81 -3.98
N ARG A 10 30.42 36.73 -5.21
CA ARG A 10 29.96 35.75 -6.22
C ARG A 10 30.29 34.29 -5.89
N LYS A 11 31.37 34.02 -5.14
CA LYS A 11 31.64 32.67 -4.62
C LYS A 11 30.78 32.27 -3.42
N ALA A 12 30.11 33.22 -2.77
CA ALA A 12 29.19 32.95 -1.66
C ALA A 12 27.73 32.75 -2.15
N GLU A 13 27.41 33.13 -3.39
CA GLU A 13 26.05 33.07 -3.95
C GLU A 13 25.87 31.98 -5.04
N GLU A 14 26.95 31.26 -5.38
CA GLU A 14 26.94 30.02 -6.18
C GLU A 14 26.95 28.74 -5.33
N ALA A 15 26.83 28.85 -4.00
CA ALA A 15 26.38 27.76 -3.14
C ALA A 15 24.84 27.60 -3.23
N ARG A 16 24.32 27.57 -4.47
CA ARG A 16 22.93 27.20 -4.73
C ARG A 16 22.82 25.68 -4.68
N LEU A 17 22.14 25.21 -3.64
CA LEU A 17 21.14 24.15 -3.75
C LEU A 17 21.63 22.88 -4.43
N THR A 18 22.55 22.17 -3.79
CA THR A 18 22.38 20.72 -3.72
C THR A 18 21.26 20.49 -2.69
N PRO A 19 20.10 19.91 -3.06
CA PRO A 19 19.14 19.48 -2.06
C PRO A 19 19.90 18.53 -1.14
N ASP A 20 19.88 18.81 0.16
CA ASP A 20 20.41 17.89 1.15
C ASP A 20 19.57 16.60 1.06
N THR A 21 20.07 15.58 0.36
CA THR A 21 19.39 14.31 0.10
C THR A 21 19.30 13.42 1.36
N HIS A 22 19.54 13.98 2.55
CA HIS A 22 19.71 13.23 3.79
C HIS A 22 18.69 13.54 4.89
N THR A 23 17.71 14.41 4.67
CA THR A 23 16.55 14.47 5.57
C THR A 23 15.58 13.34 5.23
N SER A 24 15.49 12.33 6.11
CA SER A 24 14.47 11.29 6.07
C SER A 24 13.10 11.89 5.71
N PRO A 25 12.31 11.30 4.77
CA PRO A 25 11.03 11.88 4.32
C PRO A 25 9.97 11.96 5.44
N PHE A 26 10.20 11.26 6.54
CA PHE A 26 9.34 11.27 7.72
C PHE A 26 10.15 11.20 9.02
N PHE A 27 9.47 11.44 10.15
CA PHE A 27 9.97 11.21 11.49
C PHE A 27 8.90 10.54 12.36
N VAL A 28 9.33 9.84 13.41
CA VAL A 28 8.42 9.23 14.40
C VAL A 28 7.96 10.32 15.38
N ALA A 29 6.66 10.38 15.65
CA ALA A 29 6.07 11.29 16.63
C ALA A 29 5.14 10.54 17.60
N ASP A 30 5.06 11.00 18.85
CA ASP A 30 4.01 10.60 19.77
C ASP A 30 2.72 11.35 19.42
N LEU A 31 1.66 10.61 19.11
CA LEU A 31 0.38 11.11 18.66
C LEU A 31 -0.68 10.81 19.74
N PRO A 32 -1.30 11.83 20.35
CA PRO A 32 -2.31 11.64 21.38
C PRO A 32 -3.42 10.68 20.93
N GLY A 33 -3.67 9.62 21.72
CA GLY A 33 -4.68 8.60 21.43
C GLY A 33 -4.32 7.57 20.35
N LYS A 34 -3.16 7.69 19.69
CA LYS A 34 -2.69 6.79 18.63
C LYS A 34 -1.34 6.12 18.92
N GLY A 35 -0.72 6.41 20.06
CA GLY A 35 0.62 5.92 20.37
C GLY A 35 1.67 6.64 19.52
N LYS A 36 2.49 5.89 18.77
CA LYS A 36 3.49 6.46 17.86
C LYS A 36 3.00 6.41 16.41
N GLY A 37 3.31 7.44 15.63
CA GLY A 37 3.01 7.51 14.20
C GLY A 37 4.17 8.08 13.40
N LEU A 38 4.09 8.00 12.07
CA LEU A 38 5.02 8.68 11.17
C LEU A 38 4.40 9.97 10.61
N LEU A 39 5.11 11.07 10.72
CA LEU A 39 4.74 12.36 10.12
C LEU A 39 5.74 12.74 9.03
N ALA A 40 5.24 13.32 7.94
CA ALA A 40 6.07 13.81 6.85
C ALA A 40 6.98 14.96 7.34
N SER A 41 8.29 14.87 7.07
CA SER A 41 9.26 15.92 7.44
C SER A 41 9.32 17.06 6.42
N ARG A 42 8.79 16.81 5.22
CA ARG A 42 8.71 17.71 4.06
C ARG A 42 7.52 17.29 3.19
N ASP A 43 7.25 18.06 2.15
CA ASP A 43 6.33 17.62 1.11
C ASP A 43 6.89 16.37 0.40
N ILE A 44 6.01 15.38 0.21
CA ILE A 44 6.26 14.09 -0.43
C ILE A 44 5.40 14.00 -1.69
N LYS A 45 6.01 13.58 -2.79
CA LYS A 45 5.31 13.42 -4.06
C LYS A 45 4.64 12.06 -4.14
N GLN A 46 3.57 11.97 -4.92
CA GLN A 46 2.98 10.69 -5.31
C GLN A 46 4.03 9.80 -6.00
N GLY A 47 4.02 8.52 -5.66
CA GLY A 47 4.97 7.49 -6.10
C GLY A 47 6.35 7.52 -5.46
N GLU A 48 6.61 8.46 -4.54
CA GLU A 48 7.90 8.54 -3.88
C GLU A 48 8.11 7.35 -2.94
N LEU A 49 9.29 6.72 -3.02
CA LEU A 49 9.73 5.68 -2.09
C LEU A 49 10.04 6.31 -0.73
N LEU A 50 9.34 5.88 0.31
CA LEU A 50 9.46 6.42 1.67
C LEU A 50 10.32 5.52 2.54
N LEU A 51 10.08 4.21 2.49
CA LEU A 51 10.72 3.23 3.35
C LEU A 51 11.10 2.00 2.53
N ARG A 52 12.33 1.53 2.72
CA ARG A 52 12.77 0.18 2.36
C ARG A 52 13.27 -0.49 3.63
N GLU A 53 12.68 -1.61 4.02
CA GLU A 53 12.96 -2.28 5.29
C GLU A 53 13.07 -3.79 5.11
N LYS A 54 14.20 -4.36 5.55
CA LYS A 54 14.31 -5.81 5.72
C LYS A 54 13.60 -6.24 7.01
N PRO A 55 12.97 -7.42 7.04
CA PRO A 55 12.33 -7.90 8.26
C PRO A 55 13.38 -8.19 9.33
N LEU A 56 13.01 -8.05 10.60
CA LEU A 56 13.79 -8.65 11.69
C LEU A 56 13.81 -10.18 11.53
N PHE A 57 12.64 -10.75 11.23
CA PHE A 57 12.46 -12.14 10.84
C PHE A 57 11.12 -12.34 10.13
N VAL A 58 10.99 -13.46 9.42
CA VAL A 58 9.77 -13.90 8.75
C VAL A 58 9.34 -15.25 9.31
N VAL A 59 8.04 -15.39 9.59
CA VAL A 59 7.41 -16.65 9.99
C VAL A 59 6.56 -17.18 8.83
N PRO A 60 6.73 -18.45 8.42
CA PRO A 60 5.88 -19.06 7.40
C PRO A 60 4.40 -19.04 7.80
N ARG A 61 3.47 -18.89 6.85
CA ARG A 61 2.02 -18.92 7.15
C ARG A 61 1.54 -20.26 7.70
N GLN A 62 2.20 -21.34 7.31
CA GLN A 62 1.92 -22.68 7.80
C GLN A 62 3.08 -23.14 8.66
N ILE A 63 2.81 -23.36 9.95
CA ILE A 63 3.78 -23.89 10.89
C ILE A 63 3.23 -25.17 11.52
N SER A 64 4.12 -26.13 11.79
CA SER A 64 3.81 -27.37 12.51
C SER A 64 4.16 -27.31 14.00
N SER A 65 4.72 -26.20 14.45
CA SER A 65 5.24 -26.00 15.81
C SER A 65 4.48 -24.88 16.54
N SER A 66 4.77 -24.72 17.83
CA SER A 66 4.19 -23.64 18.63
C SER A 66 4.64 -22.27 18.10
N PRO A 67 3.70 -21.35 17.75
CA PRO A 67 4.06 -19.99 17.33
C PRO A 67 4.94 -19.29 18.35
N THR A 68 4.63 -19.41 19.63
CA THR A 68 5.39 -18.79 20.73
C THR A 68 6.84 -19.28 20.74
N ALA A 69 7.05 -20.60 20.67
CA ALA A 69 8.40 -21.17 20.72
C ALA A 69 9.22 -20.80 19.47
N LEU A 70 8.58 -20.75 18.30
CA LEU A 70 9.22 -20.34 17.06
C LEU A 70 9.66 -18.87 17.11
N ILE A 71 8.78 -17.96 17.52
CA ILE A 71 9.08 -16.53 17.64
C ILE A 71 10.21 -16.30 18.65
N ALA A 72 10.13 -16.93 19.83
CA ALA A 72 11.19 -16.84 20.84
C ALA A 72 12.54 -17.33 20.30
N GLY A 73 12.55 -18.44 19.53
CA GLY A 73 13.76 -18.96 18.91
C GLY A 73 14.34 -18.07 17.80
N LEU A 74 13.50 -17.35 17.06
CA LEU A 74 13.93 -16.36 16.06
C LEU A 74 14.50 -15.11 16.75
N LEU A 75 13.84 -14.60 17.79
CA LEU A 75 14.32 -13.45 18.56
C LEU A 75 15.68 -13.71 19.22
N ALA A 76 15.90 -14.91 19.75
CA ALA A 76 17.16 -15.29 20.36
C ALA A 76 18.36 -15.29 19.39
N GLN A 77 18.11 -15.27 18.07
CA GLN A 77 19.15 -15.17 17.04
C GLN A 77 19.48 -13.72 16.65
N LEU A 78 18.67 -12.74 17.09
CA LEU A 78 18.87 -11.32 16.81
C LEU A 78 19.89 -10.69 17.77
N GLY A 79 20.51 -9.60 17.33
CA GLY A 79 21.34 -8.77 18.20
C GLY A 79 20.51 -8.04 19.27
N GLN A 80 21.16 -7.54 20.33
CA GLN A 80 20.46 -6.86 21.43
C GLN A 80 19.66 -5.64 20.93
N ASP A 81 20.23 -4.81 20.05
CA ASP A 81 19.56 -3.62 19.51
C ASP A 81 18.29 -3.97 18.71
N GLU A 82 18.29 -5.11 18.02
CA GLU A 82 17.14 -5.61 17.25
C GLU A 82 16.05 -6.16 18.17
N GLN A 83 16.45 -6.88 19.24
CA GLN A 83 15.52 -7.33 20.28
C GLN A 83 14.88 -6.13 21.00
N ASP A 84 15.67 -5.14 21.39
CA ASP A 84 15.18 -3.91 22.02
C ASP A 84 14.21 -3.16 21.09
N THR A 85 14.53 -3.12 19.79
CA THR A 85 13.64 -2.55 18.77
C THR A 85 12.32 -3.32 18.67
N PHE A 86 12.36 -4.65 18.69
CA PHE A 86 11.18 -5.51 18.67
C PHE A 86 10.30 -5.30 19.92
N TYR A 87 10.89 -5.33 21.11
CA TYR A 87 10.17 -5.18 22.38
C TYR A 87 9.63 -3.74 22.60
N ASN A 88 10.11 -2.76 21.84
CA ASN A 88 9.57 -1.40 21.80
C ASN A 88 8.34 -1.24 20.87
N LEU A 89 7.89 -2.30 20.22
CA LEU A 89 6.63 -2.30 19.46
C LEU A 89 5.43 -2.45 20.38
N SER A 90 4.30 -1.86 19.98
CA SER A 90 3.04 -2.00 20.72
C SER A 90 2.45 -3.41 20.57
N TYR A 91 1.68 -3.85 21.54
CA TYR A 91 0.88 -5.06 21.42
C TYR A 91 -0.50 -4.86 22.01
N VAL A 92 -1.47 -5.62 21.50
CA VAL A 92 -2.83 -5.69 22.02
C VAL A 92 -3.21 -7.13 22.36
N HIS A 93 -4.36 -7.30 23.01
CA HIS A 93 -4.92 -8.61 23.37
C HIS A 93 -4.01 -9.53 24.21
N PHE A 94 -3.07 -8.96 24.97
CA PHE A 94 -2.27 -9.74 25.92
C PHE A 94 -3.18 -10.41 26.97
N PRO A 95 -2.96 -11.70 27.30
CA PRO A 95 -3.82 -12.42 28.24
C PRO A 95 -3.88 -11.75 29.61
N LYS A 96 -5.06 -11.27 30.02
CA LYS A 96 -5.26 -10.48 31.26
C LYS A 96 -4.88 -11.19 32.56
N HIS A 97 -4.72 -12.51 32.54
CA HIS A 97 -4.37 -13.33 33.71
C HIS A 97 -2.85 -13.55 33.84
N LEU A 98 -2.06 -13.07 32.88
CA LEU A 98 -0.60 -13.17 32.89
C LEU A 98 0.02 -11.82 33.25
N ASP A 99 1.22 -11.88 33.80
CA ASP A 99 2.07 -10.72 34.03
C ASP A 99 3.08 -10.60 32.87
N PRO A 100 3.08 -9.48 32.10
CA PRO A 100 4.03 -9.26 31.00
C PRO A 100 5.50 -9.40 31.41
N ASP A 101 5.86 -8.97 32.62
CA ASP A 101 7.25 -9.00 33.10
C ASP A 101 7.73 -10.44 33.34
N MET A 102 6.79 -11.34 33.60
CA MET A 102 7.04 -12.76 33.88
C MET A 102 6.85 -13.68 32.67
N HIS A 103 6.26 -13.18 31.57
CA HIS A 103 5.88 -13.98 30.39
C HIS A 103 6.32 -13.35 29.08
N GLN A 104 7.63 -13.11 28.95
CA GLN A 104 8.25 -12.45 27.79
C GLN A 104 7.99 -13.15 26.45
N ASP A 105 7.82 -14.47 26.45
CA ASP A 105 7.46 -15.27 25.27
C ASP A 105 6.03 -14.97 24.80
N GLN A 106 5.09 -14.77 25.72
CA GLN A 106 3.71 -14.36 25.41
C GLN A 106 3.64 -12.91 24.96
N VAL A 107 4.47 -12.04 25.54
CA VAL A 107 4.62 -10.65 25.06
C VAL A 107 5.13 -10.65 23.62
N ALA A 108 6.15 -11.46 23.31
CA ALA A 108 6.67 -11.58 21.96
C ALA A 108 5.61 -12.07 20.96
N LEU A 109 4.78 -13.04 21.34
CA LEU A 109 3.66 -13.48 20.51
C LEU A 109 2.65 -12.34 20.29
N ALA A 110 2.27 -11.60 21.33
CA ALA A 110 1.31 -10.50 21.23
C ALA A 110 1.82 -9.35 20.34
N ILE A 111 3.11 -8.98 20.48
CA ILE A 111 3.79 -8.02 19.60
C ILE A 111 3.74 -8.52 18.16
N PHE A 112 4.08 -9.79 17.94
CA PHE A 112 4.09 -10.36 16.61
C PHE A 112 2.69 -10.31 15.97
N GLN A 113 1.65 -10.75 16.68
CA GLN A 113 0.27 -10.75 16.21
C GLN A 113 -0.25 -9.35 15.88
N THR A 114 0.23 -8.33 16.61
CA THR A 114 -0.21 -6.94 16.43
C THR A 114 0.47 -6.26 15.24
N ASN A 115 1.74 -6.57 14.96
CA ASN A 115 2.57 -5.78 14.02
C ASN A 115 3.04 -6.54 12.78
N ALA A 116 2.90 -7.87 12.74
CA ALA A 116 3.37 -8.64 11.59
C ALA A 116 2.51 -8.33 10.36
N VAL A 117 3.19 -8.11 9.22
CA VAL A 117 2.55 -7.89 7.91
C VAL A 117 3.02 -8.92 6.90
N ALA A 118 2.31 -9.05 5.78
CA ALA A 118 2.64 -10.02 4.75
C ALA A 118 4.08 -9.82 4.20
N ALA A 119 4.81 -10.92 4.05
CA ALA A 119 6.15 -10.97 3.47
C ALA A 119 6.27 -12.25 2.65
N GLY A 120 5.90 -12.17 1.37
CA GLY A 120 5.79 -13.32 0.47
C GLY A 120 4.83 -14.39 1.00
N ASP A 121 5.32 -15.63 1.06
CA ASP A 121 4.58 -16.78 1.61
C ASP A 121 4.51 -16.80 3.16
N GLY A 122 5.08 -15.78 3.82
CA GLY A 122 5.11 -15.63 5.26
C GLY A 122 4.50 -14.32 5.77
N VAL A 123 4.77 -14.06 7.04
CA VAL A 123 4.48 -12.80 7.74
C VAL A 123 5.74 -12.36 8.48
N GLY A 124 6.11 -11.09 8.33
CA GLY A 124 7.37 -10.56 8.88
C GLY A 124 7.14 -9.38 9.82
N ILE A 125 8.16 -9.13 10.66
CA ILE A 125 8.19 -7.96 11.54
C ILE A 125 9.11 -6.89 10.98
N PHE A 126 8.54 -5.69 10.83
CA PHE A 126 9.17 -4.53 10.20
C PHE A 126 8.97 -3.32 11.12
N PRO A 127 9.93 -3.03 12.02
CA PRO A 127 9.71 -2.08 13.11
C PRO A 127 9.39 -0.65 12.67
N LYS A 128 9.92 -0.17 11.53
CA LYS A 128 9.59 1.16 11.01
C LYS A 128 8.22 1.15 10.32
N MET A 129 7.91 0.13 9.54
CA MET A 129 6.57 -0.06 8.95
C MET A 129 5.49 -0.13 10.04
N ALA A 130 5.77 -0.79 11.17
CA ALA A 130 4.86 -0.89 12.32
C ALA A 130 4.53 0.46 12.98
N ARG A 131 5.20 1.55 12.60
CA ARG A 131 4.87 2.92 13.05
C ARG A 131 3.90 3.65 12.12
N ILE A 132 3.53 3.08 10.97
CA ILE A 132 2.59 3.69 10.04
C ILE A 132 1.17 3.38 10.50
N ASN A 133 0.47 4.38 11.02
CA ASN A 133 -0.88 4.23 11.55
C ASN A 133 -1.93 3.95 10.47
N HIS A 134 -3.14 3.61 10.93
CA HIS A 134 -4.25 3.27 10.07
C HIS A 134 -5.02 4.48 9.51
N GLY A 135 -5.36 4.44 8.21
CA GLY A 135 -6.41 5.24 7.58
C GLY A 135 -7.36 4.37 6.75
N CYS A 136 -8.66 4.70 6.74
CA CYS A 136 -9.68 4.02 5.91
C CYS A 136 -9.82 4.70 4.54
N SER A 137 -10.06 3.93 3.48
CA SER A 137 -10.46 4.44 2.14
C SER A 137 -9.62 5.64 1.71
N SER A 138 -10.21 6.80 1.42
CA SER A 138 -9.49 7.99 1.00
C SER A 138 -8.56 8.62 2.05
N ALA A 139 -8.58 8.16 3.31
CA ALA A 139 -7.68 8.64 4.35
C ALA A 139 -6.26 8.06 4.26
N PHE A 140 -6.08 6.81 3.80
CA PHE A 140 -4.73 6.26 3.66
C PHE A 140 -4.03 6.88 2.43
N ASN A 141 -2.73 7.10 2.58
CA ASN A 141 -1.90 7.83 1.62
C ASN A 141 -0.58 7.12 1.30
N VAL A 142 -0.32 5.97 1.93
CA VAL A 142 0.82 5.10 1.61
C VAL A 142 0.37 3.64 1.49
N VAL A 143 1.07 2.89 0.64
CA VAL A 143 0.92 1.44 0.49
C VAL A 143 2.26 0.76 0.70
N TYR A 144 2.23 -0.45 1.23
CA TYR A 144 3.42 -1.28 1.33
C TYR A 144 3.34 -2.49 0.40
N THR A 145 4.50 -2.91 -0.10
CA THR A 145 4.65 -4.13 -0.90
C THR A 145 5.87 -4.91 -0.47
N TRP A 146 5.79 -6.24 -0.58
CA TRP A 146 6.94 -7.12 -0.44
C TRP A 146 7.57 -7.37 -1.80
N ARG A 147 8.89 -7.23 -1.92
CA ARG A 147 9.61 -7.62 -3.13
C ARG A 147 10.52 -8.80 -2.84
N GLU A 148 10.24 -9.92 -3.52
CA GLU A 148 10.92 -11.21 -3.31
C GLU A 148 12.41 -11.12 -3.64
N LYS A 149 12.78 -10.44 -4.72
CA LYS A 149 14.19 -10.31 -5.15
C LYS A 149 15.05 -9.58 -4.12
N GLU A 150 14.49 -8.57 -3.47
CA GLU A 150 15.20 -7.74 -2.49
C GLU A 150 15.05 -8.25 -1.05
N GLU A 151 14.15 -9.22 -0.83
CA GLU A 151 13.75 -9.72 0.49
C GLU A 151 13.43 -8.58 1.46
N ALA A 152 12.68 -7.59 0.97
CA ALA A 152 12.40 -6.37 1.71
C ALA A 152 11.00 -5.83 1.43
N LEU A 153 10.46 -5.13 2.42
CA LEU A 153 9.24 -4.35 2.32
C LEU A 153 9.56 -2.93 1.82
N PHE A 154 8.74 -2.44 0.91
CA PHE A 154 8.81 -1.11 0.32
C PHE A 154 7.52 -0.35 0.61
N VAL A 155 7.62 0.91 1.03
CA VAL A 155 6.46 1.80 1.23
C VAL A 155 6.54 2.96 0.26
N HIS A 156 5.49 3.13 -0.54
CA HIS A 156 5.36 4.23 -1.50
C HIS A 156 4.19 5.14 -1.14
N ALA A 157 4.33 6.43 -1.47
CA ALA A 157 3.26 7.40 -1.35
C ALA A 157 2.22 7.21 -2.48
N LEU A 158 0.98 6.87 -2.14
CA LEU A 158 -0.11 6.81 -3.11
C LEU A 158 -0.64 8.18 -3.50
N LYS A 159 -0.41 9.18 -2.66
CA LYS A 159 -0.90 10.56 -2.81
C LYS A 159 0.26 11.52 -2.55
N SER A 160 0.11 12.78 -2.95
CA SER A 160 0.99 13.82 -2.41
C SER A 160 0.67 14.01 -0.92
N ILE A 161 1.70 14.11 -0.08
CA ILE A 161 1.57 14.26 1.38
C ILE A 161 2.32 15.54 1.77
N ARG A 162 1.66 16.46 2.47
CA ARG A 162 2.26 17.72 2.88
C ARG A 162 3.14 17.54 4.12
N GLN A 163 4.12 18.41 4.29
CA GLN A 163 4.90 18.47 5.53
C GLN A 163 3.99 18.52 6.76
N GLY A 164 4.25 17.64 7.73
CA GLY A 164 3.50 17.51 8.98
C GLY A 164 2.26 16.60 8.90
N GLU A 165 1.84 16.17 7.71
CA GLU A 165 0.75 15.18 7.58
C GLU A 165 1.22 13.78 8.01
N GLU A 166 0.30 13.00 8.57
CA GLU A 166 0.55 11.63 9.00
C GLU A 166 0.59 10.69 7.79
N LEU A 167 1.57 9.78 7.78
CA LEU A 167 1.62 8.67 6.83
C LEU A 167 0.68 7.58 7.36
N LEU A 168 -0.28 7.19 6.53
CA LEU A 168 -1.36 6.28 6.88
C LEU A 168 -1.49 5.15 5.87
N THR A 169 -1.60 3.92 6.37
CA THR A 169 -1.87 2.71 5.58
C THR A 169 -3.18 2.03 6.01
N SER A 170 -3.65 1.02 5.29
CA SER A 170 -4.88 0.29 5.67
C SER A 170 -4.56 -1.01 6.42
N TYR A 171 -5.11 -1.18 7.62
CA TYR A 171 -4.98 -2.40 8.43
C TYR A 171 -6.09 -3.42 8.15
N THR A 172 -7.13 -2.98 7.46
CA THR A 172 -8.34 -3.78 7.19
C THR A 172 -8.74 -3.66 5.72
N ASN A 173 -9.75 -4.40 5.31
CA ASN A 173 -10.41 -4.17 4.04
C ASN A 173 -11.18 -2.84 4.10
N SER A 174 -10.56 -1.80 3.53
CA SER A 174 -11.12 -0.45 3.51
C SER A 174 -12.40 -0.30 2.67
N LYS A 175 -12.80 -1.32 1.88
CA LYS A 175 -14.06 -1.33 1.12
C LYS A 175 -15.28 -1.81 1.91
N ARG A 176 -15.10 -2.27 3.17
CA ARG A 176 -16.21 -2.59 4.09
C ARG A 176 -16.86 -1.32 4.63
N SER A 177 -18.09 -1.39 5.14
CA SER A 177 -18.78 -0.23 5.76
C SER A 177 -18.05 0.32 6.99
N ARG A 178 -18.31 1.58 7.37
CA ARG A 178 -17.67 2.24 8.53
C ARG A 178 -17.80 1.41 9.81
N ASP A 179 -18.97 0.84 10.05
CA ASP A 179 -19.25 0.07 11.25
C ASP A 179 -18.45 -1.24 11.26
N HIS A 180 -18.36 -1.93 10.11
CA HIS A 180 -17.49 -3.11 9.98
C HIS A 180 -16.01 -2.77 10.17
N ARG A 181 -15.53 -1.68 9.55
CA ARG A 181 -14.14 -1.23 9.69
C ARG A 181 -13.82 -0.91 11.16
N ARG A 182 -14.70 -0.18 11.86
CA ARG A 182 -14.53 0.15 13.29
C ARG A 182 -14.57 -1.08 14.18
N ALA A 183 -15.54 -1.97 13.98
CA ALA A 183 -15.65 -3.21 14.75
C ALA A 183 -14.37 -4.05 14.63
N PHE A 184 -13.87 -4.23 13.40
CA PHE A 184 -12.62 -4.94 13.13
C PHE A 184 -11.42 -4.29 13.84
N LEU A 185 -11.29 -2.97 13.80
CA LEU A 185 -10.15 -2.28 14.43
C LEU A 185 -10.20 -2.31 15.96
N VAL A 186 -11.40 -2.28 16.55
CA VAL A 186 -11.57 -2.50 17.99
C VAL A 186 -11.22 -3.94 18.36
N GLU A 187 -11.69 -4.91 17.59
CA GLU A 187 -11.49 -6.33 17.85
C GLU A 187 -10.04 -6.79 17.70
N HIS A 188 -9.30 -6.25 16.72
CA HIS A 188 -7.95 -6.72 16.37
C HIS A 188 -6.82 -5.78 16.79
N TYR A 189 -7.12 -4.49 16.96
CA TYR A 189 -6.13 -3.45 17.28
C TYR A 189 -6.50 -2.62 18.51
N GLY A 190 -7.64 -2.89 19.15
CA GLY A 190 -8.03 -2.26 20.40
C GLY A 190 -8.29 -0.75 20.32
N PHE A 191 -8.59 -0.19 19.14
CA PHE A 191 -8.87 1.25 19.00
C PHE A 191 -10.08 1.56 18.13
N GLU A 192 -10.74 2.70 18.42
CA GLU A 192 -11.81 3.24 17.57
C GLU A 192 -11.23 4.21 16.53
N CYS A 193 -11.46 3.92 15.25
CA CYS A 193 -10.90 4.73 14.17
C CYS A 193 -11.55 6.11 14.05
N GLN A 194 -10.70 7.13 14.05
CA GLN A 194 -11.06 8.55 13.92
C GLN A 194 -10.40 9.21 12.68
N CYS A 195 -9.99 8.42 11.69
CA CYS A 195 -9.47 8.97 10.43
C CYS A 195 -10.51 9.85 9.73
N SER A 196 -10.09 10.66 8.74
CA SER A 196 -10.97 11.59 8.03
C SER A 196 -12.22 10.93 7.46
N VAL A 197 -12.16 9.66 7.03
CA VAL A 197 -13.31 8.90 6.52
C VAL A 197 -14.24 8.43 7.63
N CYS A 198 -13.72 7.91 8.74
CA CYS A 198 -14.57 7.47 9.86
C CYS A 198 -15.20 8.64 10.62
N SER A 199 -14.57 9.82 10.56
CA SER A 199 -15.03 11.04 11.20
C SER A 199 -16.00 11.86 10.34
N LEU A 200 -16.37 11.37 9.14
CA LEU A 200 -17.38 12.01 8.30
C LEU A 200 -18.74 12.10 9.00
N PRO A 201 -19.54 13.14 8.72
CA PRO A 201 -20.95 13.18 9.09
C PRO A 201 -21.71 11.94 8.60
N GLU A 202 -22.78 11.58 9.31
CA GLU A 202 -23.50 10.33 9.06
C GLU A 202 -23.93 10.14 7.61
N ALA A 203 -24.53 11.17 6.99
CA ALA A 203 -24.98 11.11 5.61
C ALA A 203 -23.83 10.91 4.61
N GLU A 204 -22.68 11.55 4.84
CA GLU A 204 -21.49 11.43 4.00
C GLU A 204 -20.82 10.06 4.18
N SER A 205 -20.76 9.56 5.41
CA SER A 205 -20.28 8.21 5.70
C SER A 205 -21.13 7.15 5.01
N GLN A 206 -22.46 7.27 5.06
CA GLN A 206 -23.35 6.33 4.38
C GLN A 206 -23.21 6.41 2.85
N ALA A 207 -22.91 7.60 2.30
CA ALA A 207 -22.63 7.75 0.87
C ALA A 207 -21.30 7.09 0.47
N SER A 208 -20.24 7.24 1.27
CA SER A 208 -18.96 6.53 1.10
C SER A 208 -19.15 5.02 1.19
N ASP A 209 -19.87 4.52 2.20
CA ASP A 209 -20.11 3.09 2.37
C ASP A 209 -20.87 2.49 1.16
N ARG A 210 -21.90 3.18 0.63
CA ARG A 210 -22.59 2.74 -0.60
C ARG A 210 -21.67 2.70 -1.82
N ARG A 211 -20.74 3.66 -1.97
CA ARG A 211 -19.77 3.65 -3.07
C ARG A 211 -18.79 2.50 -2.93
N LEU A 212 -18.26 2.26 -1.74
CA LEU A 212 -17.32 1.17 -1.46
C LEU A 212 -17.96 -0.22 -1.66
N GLU A 213 -19.23 -0.37 -1.29
CA GLU A 213 -20.02 -1.56 -1.58
C GLU A 213 -20.21 -1.74 -3.10
N ALA A 214 -20.63 -0.68 -3.81
CA ALA A 214 -20.77 -0.72 -5.27
C ALA A 214 -19.44 -1.07 -5.97
N ILE A 215 -18.31 -0.52 -5.53
CA ILE A 215 -16.98 -0.90 -6.04
C ILE A 215 -16.77 -2.41 -5.88
N SER A 216 -17.06 -2.96 -4.71
CA SER A 216 -16.88 -4.39 -4.43
C SER A 216 -17.77 -5.26 -5.31
N GLU A 217 -19.03 -4.89 -5.50
CA GLU A 217 -19.97 -5.59 -6.38
C GLU A 217 -19.51 -5.56 -7.85
N GLU A 218 -18.99 -4.44 -8.32
CA GLU A 218 -18.48 -4.31 -9.69
C GLU A 218 -17.22 -5.17 -9.90
N TYR A 219 -16.33 -5.28 -8.91
CA TYR A 219 -15.21 -6.23 -8.95
C TYR A 219 -15.70 -7.68 -9.05
N GLU A 220 -16.73 -8.08 -8.30
CA GLU A 220 -17.31 -9.42 -8.38
C GLU A 220 -17.91 -9.71 -9.76
N ARG A 221 -18.61 -8.75 -10.34
CA ARG A 221 -19.16 -8.84 -11.71
C ARG A 221 -18.04 -8.94 -12.73
N PHE A 222 -17.02 -8.10 -12.64
CA PHE A 222 -15.85 -8.14 -13.51
C PHE A 222 -15.14 -9.50 -13.46
N ALA A 223 -14.89 -10.04 -12.26
CA ALA A 223 -14.23 -11.34 -12.07
C ALA A 223 -14.98 -12.51 -12.74
N SER A 224 -16.29 -12.36 -12.99
CA SER A 224 -17.11 -13.34 -13.70
C SER A 224 -16.75 -13.51 -15.18
N TRP A 225 -16.01 -12.56 -15.77
CA TRP A 225 -15.48 -12.65 -17.14
C TRP A 225 -14.57 -13.86 -17.32
N GLY A 226 -13.68 -14.14 -16.35
CA GLY A 226 -12.78 -15.30 -16.41
C GLY A 226 -13.50 -16.66 -16.41
N GLN A 227 -14.79 -16.67 -16.08
CA GLN A 227 -15.68 -17.85 -16.13
C GLN A 227 -16.57 -17.86 -17.39
N GLY A 228 -16.39 -16.90 -18.30
CA GLY A 228 -17.20 -16.74 -19.51
C GLY A 228 -18.63 -16.29 -19.25
N ARG A 229 -18.94 -15.70 -18.09
CA ARG A 229 -20.31 -15.29 -17.74
C ARG A 229 -20.73 -13.95 -18.36
N ILE A 230 -19.77 -13.11 -18.70
CA ILE A 230 -19.99 -11.80 -19.33
C ILE A 230 -19.06 -11.63 -20.54
N SER A 231 -19.42 -10.73 -21.46
CA SER A 231 -18.58 -10.44 -22.64
C SER A 231 -17.36 -9.58 -22.27
N GLY A 232 -16.36 -9.52 -23.15
CA GLY A 232 -15.22 -8.60 -22.96
C GLY A 232 -15.63 -7.13 -22.92
N THR A 233 -16.65 -6.73 -23.68
CA THR A 233 -17.20 -5.36 -23.64
C THR A 233 -17.88 -5.07 -22.31
N ASP A 234 -18.63 -6.03 -21.76
CA ASP A 234 -19.24 -5.87 -20.43
C ASP A 234 -18.18 -5.83 -19.32
N ALA A 235 -17.14 -6.66 -19.43
CA ALA A 235 -16.03 -6.67 -18.49
C ALA A 235 -15.32 -5.32 -18.44
N ILE A 236 -15.01 -4.72 -19.60
CA ILE A 236 -14.42 -3.37 -19.66
C ILE A 236 -15.40 -2.30 -19.15
N ALA A 237 -16.71 -2.44 -19.37
CA ALA A 237 -17.69 -1.51 -18.81
C ALA A 237 -17.68 -1.53 -17.28
N HIS A 238 -17.58 -2.71 -16.66
CA HIS A 238 -17.40 -2.86 -15.21
C HIS A 238 -16.08 -2.24 -14.73
N VAL A 239 -14.96 -2.45 -15.44
CA VAL A 239 -13.68 -1.79 -15.12
C VAL A 239 -13.81 -0.27 -15.11
N ARG A 240 -14.43 0.32 -16.15
CA ARG A 240 -14.64 1.78 -16.20
C ARG A 240 -15.54 2.26 -15.07
N LYS A 241 -16.55 1.47 -14.69
CA LYS A 241 -17.44 1.82 -13.57
C LYS A 241 -16.71 1.78 -12.23
N ILE A 242 -15.87 0.79 -12.00
CA ILE A 242 -14.97 0.71 -10.83
C ILE A 242 -14.09 1.96 -10.78
N TRP A 243 -13.43 2.28 -11.89
CA TRP A 243 -12.53 3.44 -11.99
C TRP A 243 -13.21 4.75 -11.61
N GLN A 244 -14.42 4.99 -12.15
CA GLN A 244 -15.23 6.15 -11.83
C GLN A 244 -15.58 6.21 -10.34
N LEU A 245 -16.05 5.10 -9.77
CA LEU A 245 -16.43 5.05 -8.36
C LEU A 245 -15.22 5.26 -7.43
N GLU A 246 -14.06 4.73 -7.80
CA GLU A 246 -12.79 4.93 -7.08
C GLU A 246 -12.32 6.39 -7.16
N ASP A 247 -12.52 7.08 -8.29
CA ASP A 247 -12.27 8.52 -8.43
C ASP A 247 -13.18 9.34 -7.51
N GLU A 248 -14.48 9.04 -7.51
CA GLU A 248 -15.48 9.71 -6.66
C GLU A 248 -15.22 9.49 -5.16
N GLU A 249 -14.74 8.30 -4.79
CA GLU A 249 -14.42 7.95 -3.40
C GLU A 249 -13.06 8.49 -2.95
N GLY A 250 -12.14 8.74 -3.87
CA GLY A 250 -10.74 9.06 -3.56
C GLY A 250 -9.93 7.82 -3.14
N TYR A 251 -10.33 6.64 -3.64
CA TYR A 251 -9.67 5.36 -3.41
C TYR A 251 -8.62 5.13 -4.51
N TRP A 252 -7.34 5.29 -4.17
CA TRP A 252 -6.24 5.34 -5.16
C TRP A 252 -5.29 4.14 -5.06
N SER A 253 -5.78 3.03 -4.50
CA SER A 253 -5.02 1.78 -4.37
C SER A 253 -5.57 0.74 -5.35
N GLU A 254 -4.70 -0.17 -5.79
CA GLU A 254 -5.02 -1.31 -6.67
C GLU A 254 -5.37 -0.93 -8.12
N ARG A 255 -5.12 0.32 -8.52
CA ARG A 255 -5.41 0.82 -9.87
C ARG A 255 -4.47 0.24 -10.91
N GLY A 256 -3.21 0.00 -10.54
CA GLY A 256 -2.26 -0.69 -11.42
C GLY A 256 -2.78 -2.08 -11.77
N ARG A 257 -3.31 -2.80 -10.76
CA ARG A 257 -3.90 -4.13 -10.94
C ARG A 257 -5.17 -4.10 -11.80
N LEU A 258 -6.10 -3.19 -11.50
CA LEU A 258 -7.34 -3.04 -12.27
C LEU A 258 -7.07 -2.77 -13.77
N ALA A 259 -6.14 -1.86 -14.06
CA ALA A 259 -5.74 -1.55 -15.43
C ALA A 259 -5.03 -2.75 -16.11
N ALA A 260 -4.18 -3.47 -15.40
CA ALA A 260 -3.52 -4.67 -15.93
C ALA A 260 -4.55 -5.78 -16.26
N ASP A 261 -5.54 -6.00 -15.40
CA ASP A 261 -6.61 -6.97 -15.65
C ASP A 261 -7.47 -6.52 -16.86
N ALA A 262 -7.68 -5.22 -17.08
CA ALA A 262 -8.33 -4.68 -18.27
C ALA A 262 -7.49 -4.87 -19.55
N ALA A 263 -6.17 -4.70 -19.46
CA ALA A 263 -5.24 -5.00 -20.55
C ALA A 263 -5.28 -6.48 -20.93
N TRP A 264 -5.44 -7.37 -19.94
CA TRP A 264 -5.65 -8.80 -20.18
C TRP A 264 -6.95 -9.04 -20.97
N VAL A 265 -8.09 -8.48 -20.55
CA VAL A 265 -9.35 -8.61 -21.30
C VAL A 265 -9.18 -8.14 -22.75
N ALA A 266 -8.58 -6.97 -22.96
CA ALA A 266 -8.33 -6.43 -24.30
C ALA A 266 -7.43 -7.35 -25.15
N ALA A 267 -6.36 -7.87 -24.55
CA ALA A 267 -5.43 -8.78 -25.23
C ALA A 267 -6.14 -10.08 -25.63
N ALA A 268 -6.95 -10.64 -24.73
CA ALA A 268 -7.76 -11.82 -25.00
C ALA A 268 -8.62 -11.68 -26.25
N HIS A 269 -9.16 -10.48 -26.48
CA HIS A 269 -9.98 -10.12 -27.63
C HIS A 269 -9.19 -9.53 -28.81
N SER A 270 -7.85 -9.59 -28.80
CA SER A 270 -6.97 -9.05 -29.84
C SER A 270 -7.16 -7.56 -30.13
N ASP A 271 -7.62 -6.79 -29.14
CA ASP A 271 -7.80 -5.33 -29.24
C ASP A 271 -6.48 -4.62 -28.94
N SER A 272 -5.62 -4.50 -29.96
CA SER A 272 -4.26 -3.94 -29.81
C SER A 272 -4.25 -2.53 -29.22
N ALA A 273 -5.21 -1.70 -29.62
CA ALA A 273 -5.30 -0.32 -29.16
C ALA A 273 -5.67 -0.26 -27.67
N ALA A 274 -6.70 -0.99 -27.27
CA ALA A 274 -7.12 -1.04 -25.86
C ALA A 274 -6.06 -1.70 -24.97
N THR A 275 -5.42 -2.80 -25.41
CA THR A 275 -4.33 -3.43 -24.64
C THR A 275 -3.20 -2.45 -24.38
N ARG A 276 -2.79 -1.68 -25.40
CA ARG A 276 -1.74 -0.67 -25.26
C ARG A 276 -2.12 0.42 -24.26
N GLU A 277 -3.33 0.96 -24.39
CA GLU A 277 -3.81 2.03 -23.52
C GLU A 277 -3.89 1.56 -22.06
N TRP A 278 -4.54 0.42 -21.79
CA TRP A 278 -4.66 -0.13 -20.45
C TRP A 278 -3.31 -0.49 -19.83
N ALA A 279 -2.38 -1.04 -20.63
CA ALA A 279 -1.03 -1.34 -20.15
C ALA A 279 -0.24 -0.07 -19.78
N GLN A 280 -0.40 1.03 -20.53
CA GLN A 280 0.22 2.32 -20.16
C GLN A 280 -0.33 2.85 -18.83
N VAL A 281 -1.65 2.79 -18.66
CA VAL A 281 -2.30 3.17 -17.40
C VAL A 281 -1.83 2.28 -16.24
N ALA A 282 -1.71 0.97 -16.47
CA ALA A 282 -1.22 0.04 -15.47
C ALA A 282 0.23 0.34 -15.06
N ALA A 283 1.13 0.61 -16.01
CA ALA A 283 2.51 0.97 -15.74
C ALA A 283 2.62 2.28 -14.93
N GLU A 284 1.81 3.28 -15.26
CA GLU A 284 1.76 4.54 -14.50
C GLU A 284 1.35 4.28 -13.03
N TRP A 285 0.23 3.58 -12.81
CA TRP A 285 -0.25 3.34 -11.45
C TRP A 285 0.65 2.40 -10.64
N TYR A 286 1.25 1.38 -11.27
CA TYR A 286 2.25 0.56 -10.62
C TYR A 286 3.50 1.37 -10.22
N THR A 287 3.86 2.40 -10.97
CA THR A 287 4.95 3.31 -10.55
C THR A 287 4.62 3.96 -9.20
N TYR A 288 3.35 4.32 -8.96
CA TYR A 288 2.92 4.91 -7.70
C TYR A 288 2.79 3.88 -6.56
N GLU A 289 2.34 2.67 -6.87
CA GLU A 289 1.99 1.65 -5.88
C GLU A 289 3.20 0.79 -5.46
N VAL A 290 4.04 0.41 -6.42
CA VAL A 290 5.09 -0.60 -6.24
C VAL A 290 6.49 -0.12 -6.66
N GLY A 291 6.59 1.08 -7.23
CA GLY A 291 7.83 1.70 -7.68
C GLY A 291 8.09 1.51 -9.17
N GLY A 292 8.67 2.52 -9.80
CA GLY A 292 8.98 2.53 -11.24
C GLY A 292 10.02 1.50 -11.69
N ASP A 293 10.82 0.97 -10.76
CA ASP A 293 11.81 -0.08 -10.99
C ASP A 293 11.26 -1.50 -10.79
N SER A 294 9.95 -1.63 -10.58
CA SER A 294 9.29 -2.91 -10.32
C SER A 294 9.13 -3.78 -11.58
N GLU A 295 8.97 -5.09 -11.36
CA GLU A 295 8.68 -6.03 -12.45
C GLU A 295 7.34 -5.75 -13.13
N GLN A 296 6.34 -5.30 -12.35
CA GLN A 296 5.00 -4.97 -12.82
C GLN A 296 5.04 -3.80 -13.83
N VAL A 297 5.83 -2.77 -13.54
CA VAL A 297 6.03 -1.64 -14.46
C VAL A 297 6.72 -2.13 -15.73
N ALA A 298 7.84 -2.86 -15.61
CA ALA A 298 8.58 -3.37 -16.77
C ALA A 298 7.73 -4.30 -17.65
N GLU A 299 6.90 -5.16 -17.05
CA GLU A 299 5.97 -6.04 -17.76
C GLU A 299 4.93 -5.23 -18.54
N MET A 300 4.26 -4.28 -17.89
CA MET A 300 3.22 -3.46 -18.52
C MET A 300 3.78 -2.53 -19.60
N GLU A 301 4.98 -1.98 -19.43
CA GLU A 301 5.68 -1.24 -20.49
C GLU A 301 5.99 -2.12 -21.71
N SER A 302 6.42 -3.38 -21.49
CA SER A 302 6.65 -4.34 -22.57
C SER A 302 5.34 -4.69 -23.30
N VAL A 303 4.25 -4.92 -22.56
CA VAL A 303 2.91 -5.17 -23.14
C VAL A 303 2.42 -3.95 -23.91
N ALA A 304 2.62 -2.74 -23.37
CA ALA A 304 2.25 -1.51 -24.05
C ALA A 304 3.00 -1.36 -25.37
N LEU A 305 4.29 -1.71 -25.45
CA LEU A 305 5.08 -1.66 -26.68
C LEU A 305 4.59 -2.70 -27.70
N ARG A 306 4.37 -3.94 -27.27
CA ARG A 306 3.95 -5.09 -28.10
C ARG A 306 2.72 -5.81 -27.49
N PRO A 307 1.51 -5.30 -27.72
CA PRO A 307 0.27 -5.89 -27.21
C PRO A 307 0.11 -7.39 -27.51
N GLU A 308 0.54 -7.81 -28.70
CA GLU A 308 0.47 -9.19 -29.17
C GLU A 308 1.38 -10.17 -28.43
N SER A 309 2.32 -9.68 -27.63
CA SER A 309 3.16 -10.52 -26.77
C SER A 309 2.48 -10.95 -25.48
N HIS A 310 1.34 -10.35 -25.13
CA HIS A 310 0.60 -10.70 -23.93
C HIS A 310 0.12 -12.16 -24.01
N ALA A 311 0.29 -12.93 -22.93
CA ALA A 311 0.04 -14.38 -22.93
C ALA A 311 -1.41 -14.77 -23.31
N ALA A 312 -2.36 -13.86 -23.05
CA ALA A 312 -3.76 -14.06 -23.41
C ALA A 312 -4.10 -13.71 -24.87
N TRP A 313 -3.17 -13.20 -25.67
CA TRP A 313 -3.47 -12.65 -27.00
C TRP A 313 -4.24 -13.63 -27.89
N GLY A 314 -5.43 -13.21 -28.36
CA GLY A 314 -6.26 -14.00 -29.28
C GLY A 314 -6.84 -15.28 -28.70
N THR A 315 -6.86 -15.43 -27.37
CA THR A 315 -7.52 -16.57 -26.69
C THR A 315 -9.05 -16.52 -26.80
N HIS A 316 -9.62 -15.36 -27.11
CA HIS A 316 -11.05 -15.16 -27.30
C HIS A 316 -11.35 -14.60 -28.69
N ARG A 317 -12.63 -14.66 -29.08
CA ARG A 317 -13.12 -14.06 -30.32
C ARG A 317 -12.71 -12.59 -30.39
N GLN A 318 -12.21 -12.15 -31.54
CA GLN A 318 -11.84 -10.76 -31.75
C GLN A 318 -13.01 -9.80 -31.49
N LEU A 319 -12.80 -8.80 -30.64
CA LEU A 319 -13.74 -7.73 -30.32
C LEU A 319 -12.97 -6.43 -30.06
N ASN A 320 -13.58 -5.28 -30.39
CA ASN A 320 -13.10 -3.98 -29.93
C ASN A 320 -13.76 -3.71 -28.57
N VAL A 321 -13.05 -3.98 -27.48
CA VAL A 321 -13.58 -3.83 -26.11
C VAL A 321 -13.35 -2.42 -25.58
N GLY A 322 -12.34 -1.72 -26.10
CA GLY A 322 -12.05 -0.32 -25.83
C GLY A 322 -11.20 -0.03 -24.59
N GLY A 323 -10.55 1.14 -24.58
CA GLY A 323 -9.68 1.63 -23.51
C GLY A 323 -10.38 2.42 -22.41
N LEU A 324 -9.63 3.09 -21.53
CA LEU A 324 -10.18 3.93 -20.46
C LEU A 324 -10.82 5.22 -21.01
N SER A 325 -10.25 5.76 -22.08
CA SER A 325 -10.62 7.05 -22.71
C SER A 325 -11.92 6.99 -23.52
N LEU A 326 -12.48 5.80 -23.76
CA LEU A 326 -13.75 5.61 -24.45
C LEU A 326 -14.90 5.64 -23.43
N VAL A 327 -15.27 6.84 -23.01
CA VAL A 327 -16.56 7.18 -22.38
C VAL A 327 -17.26 8.21 -23.25
#